data_AF-A0A6M1NEX2-F1
#
_entry.id   AF-A0A6M1NEX2-F1
#
_cell.length_a   1.000
_cell.length_b   1.000
_cell.length_c   1.000
_cell.angle_alpha   90.00
_cell.angle_beta   90.00
_cell.angle_gamma   90.00
#
_symmetry.space_group_name_H-M   'P 1'
#
loop_
_entity.id
_entity.type
_entity.pdbx_description
1 polymer ?
#
loop_
_entity_poly.entity_id
_entity_poly.type
_entity_poly.pdbx_seq_one_letter_code
_entity_poly.pdbx_strand_id
1 'polypeptide(L)' 'MRQIIRKISQAVQVVLLAPIKLPAKALNVLKYVAVGLGIIEQVIQDEDTERKTEGKEGNDEAAE' A
#
# COMPACT_ATOMS: atom_id res chain seq x y z
N MET A 1 -9.05 14.17 -20.86
CA MET A 1 -9.42 14.34 -19.43
C MET A 1 -10.91 14.23 -19.15
N ARG A 2 -11.80 14.92 -19.91
CA ARG A 2 -13.27 14.85 -19.69
C ARG A 2 -13.86 13.43 -19.69
N GLN A 3 -13.37 12.52 -20.53
CA GLN A 3 -13.87 11.15 -20.58
C GLN A 3 -13.49 10.31 -19.34
N ILE A 4 -12.31 10.54 -18.77
CA ILE A 4 -11.84 9.84 -17.57
C ILE A 4 -12.69 10.26 -16.37
N ILE A 5 -12.91 11.57 -16.21
CA ILE A 5 -13.76 12.14 -15.16
C ILE A 5 -15.21 11.64 -15.30
N ARG A 6 -15.75 11.54 -16.52
CA ARG A 6 -17.10 10.97 -16.76
C ARG A 6 -17.20 9.51 -16.36
N LYS A 7 -16.19 8.70 -16.69
CA LYS A 7 -16.15 7.27 -16.32
C LYS A 7 -16.08 7.08 -14.80
N ILE A 8 -15.26 7.88 -14.11
CA ILE A 8 -15.17 7.89 -12.65
C ILE A 8 -16.51 8.34 -12.04
N SER A 9 -17.10 9.42 -12.56
CA SER A 9 -18.39 9.93 -12.09
C SER A 9 -19.52 8.90 -12.25
N GLN A 10 -19.55 8.17 -13.37
CA GLN A 10 -20.52 7.07 -13.56
C GLN A 10 -20.27 5.90 -12.61
N ALA A 11 -19.02 5.51 -12.39
CA ALA A 11 -18.71 4.45 -11.43
C ALA A 11 -19.14 4.84 -10.01
N VAL A 12 -18.87 6.07 -9.58
CA VAL A 12 -19.31 6.59 -8.28
C VAL A 12 -20.84 6.63 -8.19
N GLN A 13 -21.52 7.08 -9.24
CA GLN A 13 -22.99 7.06 -9.27
C GLN A 13 -23.56 5.65 -9.17
N VAL A 14 -22.98 4.67 -9.86
CA VAL A 14 -23.40 3.27 -9.76
C VAL A 14 -23.18 2.71 -8.36
N VAL A 15 -22.07 3.08 -7.70
CA VAL A 15 -21.80 2.69 -6.31
C VAL A 15 -22.79 3.35 -5.33
N LEU A 16 -23.14 4.62 -5.54
CA LEU A 16 -24.07 5.37 -4.69
C LEU A 16 -25.54 4.97 -4.90
N LEU A 17 -25.93 4.65 -6.14
CA LEU A 17 -27.28 4.21 -6.51
C LEU A 17 -27.50 2.72 -6.25
N ALA A 18 -26.45 1.96 -6.00
CA ALA A 18 -26.56 0.54 -5.73
C ALA A 18 -27.34 0.25 -4.44
N PRO A 19 -28.10 -0.86 -4.38
CA PRO A 19 -28.71 -1.30 -3.13
C PRO A 19 -27.64 -1.50 -2.05
N ILE A 20 -27.98 -1.14 -0.82
CA ILE A 20 -27.13 -1.02 0.41
C ILE A 20 -26.17 -2.22 0.68
N LYS A 21 -26.34 -3.34 -0.03
CA LYS A 21 -25.49 -4.54 0.03
C LYS A 21 -24.07 -4.36 -0.55
N LEU A 22 -23.83 -3.38 -1.42
CA LEU A 22 -22.49 -3.11 -1.99
C LEU A 22 -21.53 -2.35 -1.04
N PRO A 23 -21.94 -1.25 -0.37
CA PRO A 23 -21.07 -0.57 0.59
C PRO A 23 -20.63 -1.47 1.76
N ALA A 24 -21.48 -2.41 2.20
CA ALA A 24 -21.08 -3.40 3.21
C ALA A 24 -19.95 -4.33 2.74
N LYS A 25 -19.91 -4.69 1.44
CA LYS A 25 -18.83 -5.50 0.85
C LYS A 25 -17.55 -4.70 0.62
N ALA A 26 -17.67 -3.40 0.37
CA ALA A 26 -16.52 -2.51 0.21
C ALA A 26 -15.61 -2.51 1.44
N LEU A 27 -16.17 -2.65 2.65
CA LEU A 27 -15.38 -2.79 3.88
C LEU A 27 -14.49 -4.05 3.89
N ASN A 28 -14.97 -5.17 3.35
CA ASN A 28 -14.15 -6.38 3.25
C ASN A 28 -13.04 -6.21 2.20
N VAL A 29 -13.34 -5.58 1.06
CA VAL A 29 -12.33 -5.25 0.04
C VAL A 29 -11.26 -4.32 0.62
N LEU A 30 -11.65 -3.31 1.41
CA LEU A 30 -10.72 -2.39 2.05
C LEU A 30 -9.77 -3.10 3.03
N LYS A 31 -10.24 -4.12 3.77
CA LYS A 31 -9.38 -4.95 4.62
C LYS A 31 -8.29 -5.66 3.81
N TYR A 32 -8.64 -6.24 2.66
CA TYR A 32 -7.65 -6.90 1.80
C TYR A 32 -6.64 -5.91 1.21
N VAL A 33 -7.08 -4.71 0.86
CA VAL A 33 -6.18 -3.64 0.41
C VAL A 33 -5.23 -3.22 1.54
N ALA A 34 -5.71 -3.06 2.77
CA ALA A 34 -4.89 -2.71 3.92
C ALA A 34 -3.85 -3.80 4.24
N VAL A 35 -4.23 -5.08 4.19
CA VAL A 35 -3.29 -6.20 4.36
C VAL A 35 -2.23 -6.18 3.25
N GLY A 36 -2.63 -6.00 1.99
CA GLY A 36 -1.69 -5.91 0.87
C GLY A 36 -0.72 -4.74 0.99
N LEU A 37 -1.21 -3.55 1.36
CA LEU A 37 -0.38 -2.36 1.58
C LEU A 37 0.58 -2.54 2.77
N GLY A 38 0.13 -3.13 3.88
CA GLY A 38 0.98 -3.41 5.03
C GLY A 38 2.11 -4.40 4.71
N ILE A 39 1.84 -5.41 3.89
CA ILE A 39 2.88 -6.34 3.42
C ILE A 39 3.88 -5.63 2.52
N ILE A 40 3.41 -4.81 1.55
CA ILE A 40 4.28 -4.05 0.66
C ILE A 40 5.16 -3.08 1.46
N GLU A 41 4.60 -2.42 2.46
CA GLU A 41 5.36 -1.53 3.36
C GLU A 41 6.44 -2.26 4.15
N GLN A 42 6.13 -3.45 4.70
CA GLN A 42 7.14 -4.26 5.39
C GLN A 42 8.26 -4.73 4.46
N VAL A 43 7.93 -5.23 3.27
CA VAL A 43 8.95 -5.70 2.32
C VAL A 43 9.87 -4.56 1.89
N ILE A 44 9.33 -3.37 1.62
CA ILE A 44 10.14 -2.19 1.27
C ILE A 44 11.02 -1.76 2.46
N GLN A 45 10.49 -1.78 3.69
CA GLN A 45 11.26 -1.47 4.90
C GLN A 45 12.36 -2.49 5.20
N ASP A 46 12.10 -3.77 4.96
CA ASP A 46 13.08 -4.85 5.14
C ASP A 46 14.20 -4.75 4.11
N GLU A 47 13.91 -4.44 2.83
CA GLU A 47 14.93 -4.15 1.81
C GLU A 47 15.82 -2.94 2.18
N ASP A 48 15.25 -1.90 2.80
CA ASP A 48 16.02 -0.74 3.26
C ASP A 48 16.82 -1.03 4.54
N THR A 49 16.38 -2.00 5.36
CA THR A 49 17.07 -2.43 6.58
C THR A 49 18.24 -3.36 6.26
N GLU A 50 18.06 -4.33 5.35
CA GLU A 50 19.12 -5.25 4.91
C GLU A 50 20.29 -4.49 4.26
N ARG A 51 20.01 -3.44 3.46
CA ARG A 51 21.06 -2.57 2.88
C ARG A 51 21.86 -1.76 3.92
N LYS A 52 21.34 -1.58 5.13
CA LYS A 52 22.01 -0.79 6.19
C LYS A 52 22.92 -1.64 7.07
N THR A 53 22.72 -2.96 7.12
CA THR A 53 23.48 -3.90 7.96
C THR A 53 24.71 -4.51 7.28
N GLU A 54 24.83 -4.47 5.96
CA GLU A 54 25.99 -5.04 5.25
C GLU A 54 27.21 -4.09 5.13
N GLY A 55 27.14 -2.87 5.65
CA GLY A 55 28.17 -1.83 5.43
C GLY A 55 29.04 -1.46 6.63
N LYS A 56 28.99 -2.18 7.76
CA LYS A 56 29.63 -1.69 9.00
C LYS A 56 30.12 -2.76 9.98
N GLU A 57 30.85 -3.75 9.49
CA GLU A 57 31.70 -4.60 10.32
C GLU A 57 33.07 -4.71 9.63
N GLY A 58 34.06 -3.89 10.03
CA GLY A 58 35.38 -4.05 9.44
C GLY A 58 36.45 -2.97 9.67
N ASN A 59 36.24 -1.93 10.47
CA ASN A 59 37.34 -1.02 10.77
C ASN A 59 37.09 -0.22 12.04
N ASP A 60 37.52 -0.71 13.21
CA ASP A 60 38.03 0.11 14.31
C ASP A 60 38.64 -0.81 15.39
N GLU A 61 39.71 -1.52 15.02
CA GLU A 61 40.71 -2.08 15.94
C GLU A 61 42.10 -1.73 15.39
N ALA A 62 42.49 -0.45 15.48
CA ALA A 62 43.90 -0.02 15.42
C ALA A 62 44.02 1.48 15.72
N ALA A 63 44.22 1.83 16.99
CA ALA A 63 45.06 2.97 17.39
C ALA A 63 45.36 2.84 18.89
N GLU A 64 46.59 2.41 19.17
CA GLU A 64 47.30 2.67 20.44
C GLU A 64 47.38 4.17 20.76
#